data_AF-A0A2J8MK51-F1
#
_entry.id   AF-A0A2J8MK51-F1
#
_cell.length_a   1.000
_cell.length_b   1.000
_cell.length_c   1.000
_cell.angle_alpha   90.00
_cell.angle_beta   90.00
_cell.angle_gamma   90.00
#
_symmetry.space_group_name_H-M   'P 1'
#
loop_
_entity.id
_entity.type
_entity.pdbx_description
1 polymer ?
#
loop_
_entity_poly.entity_id
_entity_poly.type
_entity_poly.pdbx_seq_one_letter_code
_entity_poly.pdbx_strand_id
1 'polypeptide(L)'
;MAAAMPLALLVLLLLGPGGWCLAEPPRDSLREELVITPLPSGDVAATFQFRTRWDSELQREGVSHYRLFPKALGQLISKYSLRELHLSFTQGFWRTRYWGPPFLQAPSGAELWVWFQDTVTEPLSPSDTDHYFLRYAVLPREVVCTENLTPWKKLLPCSSKAGLSVLLKADRLFHTSYHSQAVHIRPVCRNARCTSISWELRQTLSVVFDAFITGQGKKDWSLFRMFSRTLTEPCPLASESRVYVDITTYNQDNETLEVHPPPTTTYQDVILGTRKTYAIYDLLDTAMINNSRNLNIQLKWKRPPENEAPPVPFLH
;
A
#
# COMPACT_ATOMS: atom_id res chain seq x y z
N MET A 1 -0.31 -15.35 -75.49
CA MET A 1 -0.04 -14.06 -74.81
C MET A 1 -0.07 -14.31 -73.31
N ALA A 2 1.07 -14.67 -72.71
CA ALA A 2 1.19 -14.87 -71.27
C ALA A 2 1.69 -13.55 -70.68
N ALA A 3 0.82 -12.85 -69.94
CA ALA A 3 1.17 -11.60 -69.28
C ALA A 3 2.08 -11.92 -68.07
N ALA A 4 3.34 -11.46 -68.15
CA ALA A 4 4.27 -11.51 -67.04
C ALA A 4 3.80 -10.55 -65.95
N MET A 5 3.42 -11.08 -64.79
CA MET A 5 3.21 -10.28 -63.58
C MET A 5 4.55 -9.67 -63.14
N PRO A 6 4.61 -8.36 -62.83
CA PRO A 6 5.84 -7.71 -62.42
C PRO A 6 6.27 -8.21 -61.03
N LEU A 7 7.54 -8.57 -60.90
CA LEU A 7 8.19 -9.10 -59.68
C LEU A 7 7.95 -8.23 -58.41
N ALA A 8 7.61 -6.95 -58.59
CA ALA A 8 7.32 -6.01 -57.51
C ALA A 8 6.04 -6.36 -56.71
N LEU A 9 5.06 -7.05 -57.32
CA LEU A 9 3.82 -7.43 -56.64
C LEU A 9 4.03 -8.62 -55.67
N LEU A 10 5.04 -9.46 -55.91
CA LEU A 10 5.34 -10.63 -55.07
C LEU A 10 6.06 -10.25 -53.77
N VAL A 11 6.84 -9.15 -53.78
CA VAL A 11 7.59 -8.66 -52.61
C VAL A 11 6.65 -8.02 -51.58
N LEU A 12 5.56 -7.39 -52.02
CA LEU A 12 4.52 -6.84 -51.14
C LEU A 12 3.66 -7.91 -50.45
N LEU A 13 3.63 -9.15 -50.96
CA LEU A 13 2.96 -10.29 -50.32
C LEU A 13 3.83 -11.02 -49.29
N LEU A 14 5.16 -10.82 -49.33
CA LEU A 14 6.10 -11.35 -48.33
C LEU A 14 6.27 -10.43 -47.12
N LEU A 15 5.89 -9.16 -47.25
CA LEU A 15 5.67 -8.24 -46.14
C LEU A 15 4.23 -8.42 -45.65
N GLY A 16 3.94 -9.59 -45.07
CA GLY A 16 2.70 -9.82 -44.34
C GLY A 16 2.47 -8.67 -43.35
N PRO A 17 1.22 -8.33 -43.01
CA PRO A 17 0.92 -7.29 -42.05
C PRO A 17 1.71 -7.63 -40.79
N GLY A 18 2.74 -6.83 -40.51
CA GLY A 18 3.59 -6.99 -39.35
C GLY A 18 2.66 -7.00 -38.16
N GLY A 19 2.41 -8.19 -37.62
CA GLY A 19 1.53 -8.39 -36.50
C GLY A 19 2.03 -7.44 -35.43
N TRP A 20 1.25 -6.41 -35.16
CA TRP A 20 1.44 -5.60 -33.98
C TRP A 20 1.35 -6.60 -32.84
N CYS A 21 2.51 -7.00 -32.32
CA CYS A 21 2.61 -7.68 -31.05
C CYS A 21 2.19 -6.63 -30.02
N LEU A 22 0.87 -6.43 -29.90
CA LEU A 22 0.29 -5.83 -28.72
C LEU A 22 0.67 -6.79 -27.60
N ALA A 23 1.72 -6.43 -26.87
CA ALA A 23 2.09 -7.11 -25.65
C ALA A 23 0.83 -7.19 -24.80
N GLU A 24 0.35 -8.42 -24.57
CA GLU A 24 -0.83 -8.67 -23.74
C GLU A 24 -0.55 -8.01 -22.38
N PRO A 25 -1.46 -7.17 -21.86
CA PRO A 25 -1.22 -6.49 -20.59
C PRO A 25 -0.87 -7.52 -19.52
N PRO A 26 0.10 -7.23 -18.63
CA PRO A 26 0.54 -8.20 -17.64
C PRO A 26 -0.65 -8.68 -16.81
N ARG A 27 -0.81 -10.01 -16.72
CA ARG A 27 -1.92 -10.66 -16.00
C ARG A 27 -1.95 -10.32 -14.50
N ASP A 28 -0.79 -9.96 -13.95
CA ASP A 28 -0.66 -9.57 -12.55
C ASP A 28 -0.09 -8.16 -12.48
N SER A 29 -0.56 -7.37 -11.51
CA SER A 29 0.00 -6.04 -11.23
C SER A 29 0.21 -5.84 -9.74
N LEU A 30 1.29 -5.16 -9.39
CA LEU A 30 1.60 -4.73 -8.03
C LEU A 30 1.63 -3.21 -8.00
N ARG A 31 0.87 -2.61 -7.09
CA ARG A 31 0.92 -1.18 -6.79
C ARG A 31 1.38 -0.97 -5.35
N GLU A 32 2.34 -0.08 -5.17
CA GLU A 32 2.84 0.32 -3.86
C GLU A 32 2.58 1.81 -3.62
N GLU A 33 2.01 2.14 -2.48
CA GLU A 33 1.71 3.51 -2.08
C GLU A 33 2.15 3.73 -0.63
N LEU A 34 2.84 4.83 -0.37
CA LEU A 34 3.10 5.33 0.99
C LEU A 34 2.52 6.73 1.10
N VAL A 35 1.61 6.93 2.04
CA VAL A 35 1.08 8.26 2.38
C VAL A 35 1.68 8.70 3.71
N ILE A 36 2.39 9.82 3.69
CA ILE A 36 2.91 10.50 4.88
C ILE A 36 2.01 11.69 5.17
N THR A 37 1.45 11.71 6.37
CA THR A 37 0.51 12.75 6.81
C THR A 37 1.01 13.37 8.11
N PRO A 38 1.52 14.61 8.06
CA PRO A 38 1.73 15.41 9.26
C PRO A 38 0.38 15.63 9.95
N LEU A 39 0.33 15.39 11.25
CA LEU A 39 -0.89 15.49 12.05
C LEU A 39 -0.90 16.80 12.82
N PRO A 40 -2.08 17.36 13.14
CA PRO A 40 -2.19 18.58 13.96
C PRO A 40 -1.51 18.49 15.33
N SER A 41 -1.38 17.27 15.89
CA SER A 41 -0.65 17.03 17.15
C SER A 41 0.88 17.23 17.03
N GLY A 42 1.42 17.35 15.81
CA GLY A 42 2.85 17.31 15.53
C GLY A 42 3.38 15.91 15.24
N ASP A 43 2.58 14.87 15.49
CA ASP A 43 2.89 13.49 15.11
C ASP A 43 2.88 13.32 13.59
N VAL A 44 3.44 12.20 13.11
CA VAL A 44 3.39 11.86 11.68
C VAL A 44 2.80 10.48 11.48
N ALA A 45 1.68 10.42 10.78
CA ALA A 45 1.13 9.16 10.30
C ALA A 45 1.83 8.74 9.00
N ALA A 46 2.19 7.46 8.92
CA ALA A 46 2.63 6.84 7.69
C ALA A 46 1.75 5.62 7.40
N THR A 47 1.09 5.63 6.25
CA THR A 47 0.22 4.54 5.79
C THR A 47 0.76 3.96 4.50
N PHE A 48 1.17 2.71 4.56
CA PHE A 48 1.57 1.89 3.43
C PHE A 48 0.38 1.09 2.93
N GLN A 49 0.25 1.01 1.61
CA GLN A 49 -0.72 0.17 0.95
C GLN A 49 -0.06 -0.52 -0.24
N PHE A 50 -0.11 -1.85 -0.23
CA PHE A 50 0.32 -2.69 -1.35
C PHE A 50 -0.90 -3.39 -1.91
N ARG A 51 -1.13 -3.27 -3.22
CA ARG A 51 -2.22 -3.96 -3.92
C ARG A 51 -1.63 -4.89 -4.95
N THR A 52 -1.81 -6.18 -4.75
CA THR A 52 -1.44 -7.21 -5.72
C THR A 52 -2.69 -7.75 -6.36
N ARG A 53 -2.84 -7.52 -7.66
CA ARG A 53 -3.94 -8.04 -8.47
C ARG A 53 -3.49 -9.28 -9.24
N TRP A 54 -4.32 -10.30 -9.23
CA TRP A 54 -4.11 -11.60 -9.86
C TRP A 54 -5.26 -11.94 -10.80
N ASP A 55 -5.01 -11.83 -12.11
CA ASP A 55 -6.02 -12.12 -13.13
C ASP A 55 -5.94 -13.60 -13.52
N SER A 56 -6.39 -14.47 -12.60
CA SER A 56 -6.50 -15.91 -12.85
C SER A 56 -7.94 -16.39 -12.66
N GLU A 57 -8.36 -17.29 -13.55
CA GLU A 57 -9.61 -18.01 -13.42
C GLU A 57 -9.35 -19.28 -12.62
N LEU A 58 -9.68 -19.27 -11.32
CA LEU A 58 -9.52 -20.45 -10.46
C LEU A 58 -10.29 -21.69 -10.94
N GLN A 59 -11.21 -21.53 -11.90
CA GLN A 59 -12.13 -22.57 -12.35
C GLN A 59 -11.65 -23.40 -13.56
N ARG A 60 -10.49 -23.09 -14.18
CA ARG A 60 -9.96 -23.92 -15.27
C ARG A 60 -8.76 -24.75 -14.80
N GLU A 61 -9.00 -26.06 -14.83
CA GLU A 61 -8.18 -27.21 -14.44
C GLU A 61 -6.66 -27.06 -14.60
N GLY A 62 -5.93 -27.51 -13.56
CA GLY A 62 -4.59 -28.07 -13.73
C GLY A 62 -3.50 -27.44 -12.87
N VAL A 63 -3.07 -26.21 -13.18
CA VAL A 63 -1.97 -25.53 -12.48
C VAL A 63 -2.14 -24.02 -12.64
N SER A 64 -2.48 -23.31 -11.56
CA SER A 64 -2.45 -21.85 -11.56
C SER A 64 -1.04 -21.37 -11.20
N HIS A 65 -0.39 -20.70 -12.15
CA HIS A 65 0.91 -20.09 -11.90
C HIS A 65 0.74 -18.80 -11.11
N TYR A 66 1.30 -18.80 -9.91
CA TYR A 66 1.40 -17.62 -9.05
C TYR A 66 2.65 -16.84 -9.43
N ARG A 67 2.50 -15.65 -10.02
CA ARG A 67 3.65 -14.77 -10.34
C ARG A 67 3.85 -13.75 -9.24
N LEU A 68 2.89 -12.86 -9.01
CA LEU A 68 2.97 -11.85 -7.94
C LEU A 68 2.15 -12.25 -6.71
N PHE A 69 1.02 -12.92 -6.90
CA PHE A 69 0.14 -13.30 -5.81
C PHE A 69 0.72 -14.44 -4.96
N PRO A 70 0.67 -14.39 -3.61
CA PRO A 70 1.21 -15.44 -2.77
C PRO A 70 0.46 -16.77 -2.94
N LYS A 71 1.19 -17.83 -3.33
CA LYS A 71 0.65 -19.20 -3.49
C LYS A 71 -0.10 -19.68 -2.25
N ALA A 72 0.40 -19.40 -1.05
CA ALA A 72 -0.22 -19.83 0.21
C ALA A 72 -1.66 -19.29 0.36
N LEU A 73 -1.88 -18.03 -0.02
CA LEU A 73 -3.21 -17.42 0.01
C LEU A 73 -4.09 -17.98 -1.13
N GLY A 74 -3.53 -18.18 -2.31
CA GLY A 74 -4.27 -18.75 -3.44
C GLY A 74 -4.77 -20.16 -3.17
N GLN A 75 -3.93 -20.99 -2.54
CA GLN A 75 -4.31 -22.34 -2.11
C GLN A 75 -5.41 -22.32 -1.05
N LEU A 76 -5.36 -21.35 -0.12
CA LEU A 76 -6.36 -21.19 0.92
C LEU A 76 -7.71 -20.75 0.34
N ILE A 77 -7.72 -19.81 -0.61
CA ILE A 77 -8.93 -19.40 -1.35
C ILE A 77 -9.56 -20.60 -2.07
N SER A 78 -8.74 -21.37 -2.79
CA SER A 78 -9.22 -22.51 -3.58
C SER A 78 -9.67 -23.68 -2.70
N LYS A 79 -8.95 -24.00 -1.63
CA LYS A 79 -9.22 -25.18 -0.78
C LYS A 79 -10.45 -25.01 0.10
N TYR A 80 -10.64 -23.80 0.64
CA TYR A 80 -11.73 -23.49 1.56
C TYR A 80 -12.86 -22.69 0.92
N SER A 81 -12.83 -22.52 -0.41
CA SER A 81 -13.81 -21.74 -1.18
C SER A 81 -14.09 -20.37 -0.58
N LEU A 82 -13.03 -19.64 -0.24
CA LEU A 82 -13.18 -18.30 0.32
C LEU A 82 -13.70 -17.34 -0.75
N ARG A 83 -14.60 -16.46 -0.34
CA ARG A 83 -15.06 -15.32 -1.14
C ARG A 83 -14.32 -14.06 -0.73
N GLU A 84 -14.14 -13.82 0.55
CA GLU A 84 -13.42 -12.65 1.05
C GLU A 84 -12.80 -12.96 2.40
N LEU A 85 -11.60 -12.46 2.66
CA LEU A 85 -10.90 -12.67 3.92
C LEU A 85 -10.20 -11.40 4.35
N HIS A 86 -10.34 -11.05 5.62
CA HIS A 86 -9.64 -9.96 6.26
C HIS A 86 -9.02 -10.43 7.56
N LEU A 87 -7.75 -10.12 7.75
CA LEU A 87 -7.01 -10.34 8.98
C LEU A 87 -6.24 -9.07 9.33
N SER A 88 -6.47 -8.51 10.50
CA SER A 88 -5.73 -7.35 11.01
C SER A 88 -5.15 -7.63 12.40
N PHE A 89 -4.00 -7.02 12.66
CA PHE A 89 -3.36 -6.96 13.98
C PHE A 89 -3.06 -5.50 14.28
N THR A 90 -3.56 -5.01 15.41
CA THR A 90 -3.41 -3.60 15.79
C THR A 90 -2.93 -3.48 17.23
N GLN A 91 -1.97 -2.61 17.46
CA GLN A 91 -1.50 -2.15 18.76
C GLN A 91 -1.80 -0.66 18.90
N GLY A 92 -2.45 -0.32 20.01
CA GLY A 92 -2.86 1.04 20.33
C GLY A 92 -4.25 1.38 19.78
N PHE A 93 -4.65 2.64 20.00
CA PHE A 93 -5.96 3.14 19.63
C PHE A 93 -5.81 4.31 18.67
N TRP A 94 -6.59 4.30 17.59
CA TRP A 94 -6.62 5.42 16.67
C TRP A 94 -7.29 6.62 17.33
N ARG A 95 -6.55 7.71 17.52
CA ARG A 95 -7.03 8.93 18.18
C ARG A 95 -7.70 9.86 17.17
N THR A 96 -8.92 9.52 16.72
CA THR A 96 -9.65 10.24 15.66
C THR A 96 -9.72 11.75 15.87
N ARG A 97 -9.86 12.21 17.13
CA ARG A 97 -9.92 13.64 17.46
C ARG A 97 -8.64 14.40 17.07
N TYR A 98 -7.47 13.77 17.18
CA TYR A 98 -6.17 14.40 16.93
C TYR A 98 -5.62 14.02 15.55
N TRP A 99 -5.92 12.81 15.07
CA TRP A 99 -5.34 12.25 13.85
C TRP A 99 -6.29 12.29 12.64
N GLY A 100 -7.55 12.71 12.85
CA GLY A 100 -8.58 12.62 11.84
C GLY A 100 -9.05 11.18 11.61
N PRO A 101 -9.83 10.92 10.56
CA PRO A 101 -10.30 9.58 10.22
C PRO A 101 -9.16 8.69 9.67
N PRO A 102 -9.06 7.40 10.06
CA PRO A 102 -8.06 6.50 9.50
C PRO A 102 -8.43 6.03 8.09
N PHE A 103 -7.43 5.67 7.29
CA PHE A 103 -7.64 5.02 5.98
C PHE A 103 -8.30 3.65 6.09
N LEU A 104 -7.94 2.89 7.14
CA LEU A 104 -8.52 1.59 7.47
C LEU A 104 -8.81 1.58 8.96
N GLN A 105 -10.07 1.35 9.33
CA GLN A 105 -10.44 1.11 10.71
C GLN A 105 -10.09 -0.32 11.09
N ALA A 106 -9.43 -0.48 12.24
CA ALA A 106 -9.13 -1.79 12.82
C ALA A 106 -9.19 -1.68 14.35
N PRO A 107 -9.85 -2.62 15.04
CA PRO A 107 -9.86 -2.67 16.50
C PRO A 107 -8.48 -3.05 17.04
N SER A 108 -8.21 -2.73 18.31
CA SER A 108 -7.01 -3.22 19.00
C SER A 108 -7.06 -4.74 19.16
N GLY A 109 -5.91 -5.38 19.00
CA GLY A 109 -5.78 -6.84 18.99
C GLY A 109 -5.86 -7.41 17.57
N ALA A 110 -6.21 -8.69 17.48
CA ALA A 110 -6.37 -9.38 16.21
C ALA A 110 -7.86 -9.43 15.83
N GLU A 111 -8.19 -9.12 14.59
CA GLU A 111 -9.53 -9.27 14.02
C GLU A 111 -9.46 -10.09 12.75
N LEU A 112 -10.35 -11.08 12.64
CA LEU A 112 -10.51 -11.94 11.49
C LEU A 112 -11.98 -11.94 11.07
N TRP A 113 -12.22 -11.71 9.79
CA TRP A 113 -13.51 -12.03 9.20
C TRP A 113 -13.38 -12.66 7.83
N VAL A 114 -14.26 -13.62 7.55
CA VAL A 114 -14.21 -14.44 6.34
C VAL A 114 -15.61 -14.67 5.81
N TRP A 115 -15.78 -14.43 4.52
CA TRP A 115 -16.95 -14.83 3.73
C TRP A 115 -16.60 -16.04 2.89
N PHE A 116 -17.49 -17.03 2.87
CA PHE A 116 -17.35 -18.26 2.08
C PHE A 116 -18.25 -18.19 0.84
N GLN A 117 -17.93 -19.03 -0.16
CA GLN A 117 -18.76 -19.19 -1.36
C GLN A 117 -19.90 -20.18 -1.10
N ASP A 118 -20.99 -20.02 -1.85
CA ASP A 118 -22.28 -20.70 -1.61
C ASP A 118 -22.27 -22.20 -1.94
N THR A 119 -21.20 -22.72 -2.57
CA THR A 119 -21.13 -24.09 -3.11
C THR A 119 -20.35 -25.09 -2.24
N VAL A 120 -20.03 -24.73 -0.99
CA VAL A 120 -19.30 -25.62 -0.08
C VAL A 120 -20.21 -26.75 0.41
N THR A 121 -20.06 -27.95 -0.15
CA THR A 121 -20.63 -29.18 0.42
C THR A 121 -19.62 -29.73 1.44
N GLU A 122 -19.84 -29.45 2.72
CA GLU A 122 -19.13 -30.13 3.81
C GLU A 122 -19.61 -31.60 3.90
N PRO A 123 -18.73 -32.61 3.85
CA PRO A 123 -19.15 -34.01 4.01
C PRO A 123 -19.63 -34.37 5.42
N LEU A 124 -19.51 -33.46 6.42
CA LEU A 124 -19.68 -33.77 7.83
C LEU A 124 -20.85 -33.06 8.54
N SER A 125 -21.69 -32.29 7.85
CA SER A 125 -22.94 -31.77 8.43
C SER A 125 -24.17 -32.53 7.91
N PRO A 126 -24.91 -33.28 8.75
CA PRO A 126 -26.10 -34.01 8.35
C PRO A 126 -27.35 -33.12 8.15
N SER A 127 -27.18 -31.82 7.97
CA SER A 127 -28.26 -30.89 7.66
C SER A 127 -27.80 -29.92 6.59
N ASP A 128 -28.52 -29.97 5.47
CA ASP A 128 -28.54 -29.00 4.38
C ASP A 128 -28.86 -27.61 4.96
N THR A 129 -27.83 -26.86 5.32
CA THR A 129 -27.96 -25.47 5.78
C THR A 129 -27.12 -24.59 4.86
N ASP A 130 -27.79 -23.80 4.03
CA ASP A 130 -27.22 -22.80 3.12
C ASP A 130 -26.03 -22.05 3.76
N HIS A 131 -24.83 -22.28 3.25
CA HIS A 131 -23.59 -21.84 3.88
C HIS A 131 -23.19 -20.38 3.58
N TYR A 132 -24.11 -19.42 3.71
CA TYR A 132 -23.77 -17.99 3.75
C TYR A 132 -23.24 -17.58 5.14
N PHE A 133 -22.12 -18.14 5.58
CA PHE A 133 -21.62 -17.87 6.93
C PHE A 133 -20.43 -16.94 6.90
N LEU A 134 -20.68 -15.65 7.16
CA LEU A 134 -19.66 -14.77 7.73
C LEU A 134 -19.14 -15.42 9.01
N ARG A 135 -17.84 -15.72 9.06
CA ARG A 135 -17.16 -16.06 10.31
C ARG A 135 -16.42 -14.83 10.79
N TYR A 136 -16.70 -14.43 12.02
CA TYR A 136 -16.08 -13.28 12.67
C TYR A 136 -15.38 -13.75 13.94
N ALA A 137 -14.14 -13.31 14.16
CA ALA A 137 -13.38 -13.59 15.36
C ALA A 137 -12.52 -12.40 15.74
N VAL A 138 -12.41 -12.14 17.04
CA VAL A 138 -11.56 -11.08 17.59
C VAL A 138 -10.81 -11.62 18.80
N LEU A 139 -9.53 -11.29 18.88
CA LEU A 139 -8.68 -11.56 20.02
C LEU A 139 -8.07 -10.23 20.49
N PRO A 140 -8.76 -9.49 21.40
CA PRO A 140 -8.33 -8.14 21.78
C PRO A 140 -6.95 -8.06 22.45
N ARG A 141 -6.49 -9.19 23.01
CA ARG A 141 -5.18 -9.30 23.68
C ARG A 141 -4.05 -9.72 22.75
N GLU A 142 -4.37 -10.17 21.53
CA GLU A 142 -3.39 -10.54 20.51
C GLU A 142 -3.02 -9.31 19.67
N VAL A 143 -2.25 -8.40 20.26
CA VAL A 143 -1.76 -7.20 19.57
C VAL A 143 -0.71 -7.56 18.51
N VAL A 144 -0.36 -6.62 17.64
CA VAL A 144 0.71 -6.85 16.67
C VAL A 144 2.05 -7.07 17.39
N CYS A 145 2.79 -8.10 16.98
CA CYS A 145 4.15 -8.40 17.43
C CYS A 145 5.13 -8.47 16.26
N THR A 146 6.43 -8.40 16.56
CA THR A 146 7.50 -8.38 15.53
C THR A 146 7.50 -9.64 14.65
N GLU A 147 7.05 -10.75 15.22
CA GLU A 147 6.88 -12.06 14.63
C GLU A 147 5.81 -12.05 13.53
N ASN A 148 4.82 -11.15 13.59
CA ASN A 148 3.79 -11.02 12.57
C ASN A 148 4.27 -10.23 11.34
N LEU A 149 5.27 -9.35 11.49
CA LEU A 149 5.75 -8.50 10.41
C LEU A 149 6.49 -9.31 9.33
N THR A 150 7.33 -10.26 9.74
CA THR A 150 8.10 -11.10 8.80
C THR A 150 7.22 -11.90 7.84
N PRO A 151 6.22 -12.69 8.28
CA PRO A 151 5.33 -13.42 7.38
C PRO A 151 4.45 -12.46 6.56
N TRP A 152 4.04 -11.31 7.11
CA TRP A 152 3.29 -10.30 6.36
C TRP A 152 4.11 -9.75 5.19
N LYS A 153 5.39 -9.41 5.42
CA LYS A 153 6.30 -8.93 4.36
C LYS A 153 6.62 -10.00 3.32
N LYS A 154 6.64 -11.29 3.69
CA LYS A 154 6.86 -12.39 2.75
C LYS A 154 5.74 -12.54 1.71
N LEU A 155 4.56 -11.96 1.95
CA LEU A 155 3.48 -11.91 0.96
C LEU A 155 3.75 -10.87 -0.16
N LEU A 156 4.68 -9.93 0.06
CA LEU A 156 5.02 -8.92 -0.94
C LEU A 156 5.99 -9.50 -1.99
N PRO A 157 5.78 -9.25 -3.30
CA PRO A 157 6.66 -9.77 -4.35
C PRO A 157 8.14 -9.40 -4.20
N CYS A 158 8.43 -8.16 -3.76
CA CYS A 158 9.79 -7.70 -3.46
C CYS A 158 10.22 -7.91 -2.00
N SER A 159 9.33 -8.45 -1.16
CA SER A 159 9.52 -8.77 0.25
C SER A 159 10.10 -7.65 1.13
N SER A 160 11.43 -7.53 1.17
CA SER A 160 12.17 -6.51 1.93
C SER A 160 13.41 -6.02 1.20
N LYS A 161 13.53 -6.37 -0.08
CA LYS A 161 14.74 -6.18 -0.88
C LYS A 161 14.69 -4.88 -1.69
N ALA A 162 13.51 -4.52 -2.19
CA ALA A 162 13.30 -3.36 -3.04
C ALA A 162 11.92 -2.72 -2.80
N GLY A 163 11.74 -1.48 -3.28
CA GLY A 163 10.50 -0.72 -3.17
C GLY A 163 10.22 -0.20 -1.76
N LEU A 164 8.96 0.15 -1.49
CA LEU A 164 8.54 0.73 -0.21
C LEU A 164 8.70 -0.25 0.96
N SER A 165 8.70 -1.55 0.66
CA SER A 165 8.87 -2.64 1.64
C SER A 165 10.21 -2.59 2.41
N VAL A 166 11.22 -1.89 1.88
CA VAL A 166 12.53 -1.69 2.51
C VAL A 166 12.44 -0.82 3.77
N LEU A 167 11.47 0.11 3.83
CA LEU A 167 11.24 0.98 4.98
C LEU A 167 10.63 0.22 6.18
N LEU A 168 10.09 -0.97 5.95
CA LEU A 168 9.35 -1.71 6.97
C LEU A 168 10.28 -2.50 7.91
N LYS A 169 10.94 -1.80 8.82
CA LYS A 169 11.77 -2.43 9.86
C LYS A 169 11.06 -2.50 11.22
N ALA A 170 11.16 -3.67 11.86
CA ALA A 170 10.54 -3.89 13.16
C ALA A 170 11.07 -2.94 14.26
N ASP A 171 12.37 -2.66 14.27
CA ASP A 171 13.00 -1.77 15.27
C ASP A 171 12.34 -0.39 15.35
N ARG A 172 11.84 0.15 14.24
CA ARG A 172 11.15 1.44 14.24
C ARG A 172 9.64 1.33 14.37
N LEU A 173 9.03 0.38 13.67
CA LEU A 173 7.58 0.28 13.59
C LEU A 173 6.91 -0.12 14.91
N PHE A 174 7.62 -0.77 15.84
CA PHE A 174 7.05 -1.21 17.12
C PHE A 174 7.28 -0.22 18.27
N HIS A 175 7.95 0.90 18.01
CA HIS A 175 8.11 2.02 18.94
C HIS A 175 7.19 3.21 18.60
N THR A 176 6.17 2.99 17.77
CA THR A 176 5.20 4.01 17.36
C THR A 176 4.02 4.06 18.35
N SER A 177 3.31 5.19 18.39
CA SER A 177 2.15 5.37 19.27
C SER A 177 0.91 4.59 18.79
N TYR A 178 0.92 4.19 17.52
CA TYR A 178 -0.06 3.32 16.89
C TYR A 178 0.63 2.47 15.82
N HIS A 179 0.24 1.21 15.71
CA HIS A 179 0.66 0.28 14.67
C HIS A 179 -0.51 -0.64 14.31
N SER A 180 -0.93 -0.62 13.06
CA SER A 180 -1.86 -1.62 12.50
C SER A 180 -1.29 -2.23 11.22
N GLN A 181 -1.35 -3.54 11.09
CA GLN A 181 -1.06 -4.24 9.85
C GLN A 181 -2.22 -5.17 9.49
N ALA A 182 -2.59 -5.20 8.21
CA ALA A 182 -3.72 -5.98 7.74
C ALA A 182 -3.43 -6.65 6.39
N VAL A 183 -4.11 -7.77 6.18
CA VAL A 183 -4.21 -8.50 4.92
C VAL A 183 -5.69 -8.62 4.59
N HIS A 184 -6.06 -8.17 3.40
CA HIS A 184 -7.43 -8.20 2.91
C HIS A 184 -7.45 -8.76 1.49
N ILE A 185 -8.28 -9.77 1.26
CA ILE A 185 -8.37 -10.49 0.00
C ILE A 185 -9.82 -10.45 -0.44
N ARG A 186 -10.06 -10.00 -1.68
CA ARG A 186 -11.40 -9.94 -2.25
C ARG A 186 -11.39 -10.15 -3.78
N PRO A 187 -12.51 -10.60 -4.37
CA PRO A 187 -12.70 -10.57 -5.81
C PRO A 187 -12.92 -9.13 -6.27
N VAL A 188 -12.37 -8.81 -7.44
CA VAL A 188 -12.58 -7.56 -8.15
C VAL A 188 -12.96 -7.86 -9.60
N CYS A 189 -13.82 -7.03 -10.18
CA CYS A 189 -14.22 -7.21 -11.57
C CYS A 189 -13.06 -6.88 -12.50
N ARG A 190 -12.72 -7.82 -13.39
CA ARG A 190 -11.70 -7.59 -14.42
C ARG A 190 -12.21 -6.62 -15.50
N ASN A 191 -13.51 -6.67 -15.78
CA ASN A 191 -14.19 -5.88 -16.80
C ASN A 191 -15.43 -5.18 -16.22
N ALA A 192 -15.91 -4.15 -16.91
CA ALA A 192 -17.05 -3.34 -16.45
C ALA A 192 -18.35 -4.14 -16.28
N ARG A 193 -18.51 -5.24 -17.02
CA ARG A 193 -19.68 -6.13 -16.92
C ARG A 193 -19.52 -7.24 -15.88
N CYS A 194 -18.39 -7.28 -15.15
CA CYS A 194 -18.09 -8.29 -14.13
C CYS A 194 -18.26 -9.75 -14.58
N THR A 195 -18.10 -10.06 -15.87
CA THR A 195 -18.23 -11.44 -16.38
C THR A 195 -17.00 -12.29 -16.09
N SER A 196 -15.87 -11.64 -15.80
CA SER A 196 -14.63 -12.28 -15.38
C SER A 196 -14.12 -11.60 -14.11
N ILE A 197 -13.79 -12.41 -13.10
CA ILE A 197 -13.27 -11.96 -11.82
C ILE A 197 -11.74 -12.04 -11.79
N SER A 198 -11.14 -11.20 -10.97
CA SER A 198 -9.73 -11.26 -10.59
C SER A 198 -9.64 -11.14 -9.08
N TRP A 199 -8.51 -11.53 -8.50
CA TRP A 199 -8.32 -11.42 -7.05
C TRP A 199 -7.44 -10.24 -6.71
N GLU A 200 -7.83 -9.47 -5.70
CA GLU A 200 -7.04 -8.39 -5.15
C GLU A 200 -6.60 -8.77 -3.72
N LEU A 201 -5.29 -8.82 -3.51
CA LEU A 201 -4.67 -8.85 -2.19
C LEU A 201 -4.23 -7.42 -1.85
N ARG A 202 -4.88 -6.85 -0.83
CA ARG A 202 -4.52 -5.56 -0.23
C ARG A 202 -3.81 -5.81 1.10
N GLN A 203 -2.57 -5.35 1.18
CA GLN A 203 -1.78 -5.34 2.41
C GLN A 203 -1.65 -3.90 2.87
N THR A 204 -2.07 -3.61 4.09
CA THR A 204 -2.03 -2.25 4.66
C THR A 204 -1.19 -2.26 5.92
N LEU A 205 -0.35 -1.24 6.09
CA LEU A 205 0.38 -1.00 7.33
C LEU A 205 0.29 0.48 7.67
N SER A 206 -0.27 0.80 8.82
CA SER A 206 -0.44 2.17 9.31
C SER A 206 0.26 2.34 10.64
N VAL A 207 1.13 3.35 10.73
CA VAL A 207 1.84 3.69 11.96
C VAL A 207 1.78 5.20 12.24
N VAL A 208 1.83 5.56 13.51
CA VAL A 208 1.90 6.97 13.95
C VAL A 208 3.16 7.19 14.77
N PHE A 209 4.08 7.98 14.24
CA PHE A 209 5.33 8.35 14.91
C PHE A 209 5.11 9.54 15.84
N ASP A 210 5.56 9.40 17.09
CA ASP A 210 5.48 10.45 18.09
C ASP A 210 6.46 11.58 17.80
N ALA A 211 5.93 12.82 17.84
CA ALA A 211 6.64 14.07 17.62
C ALA A 211 7.94 14.21 18.43
N PHE A 212 7.86 13.91 19.73
CA PHE A 212 8.87 14.20 20.72
C PHE A 212 9.97 13.13 20.74
N ILE A 213 9.59 11.86 20.69
CA ILE A 213 10.52 10.72 20.68
C ILE A 213 11.38 10.76 19.43
N THR A 214 10.74 11.00 18.29
CA THR A 214 11.44 10.99 17.02
C THR A 214 12.25 12.28 16.85
N GLY A 215 11.69 13.43 17.30
CA GLY A 215 12.07 14.81 17.00
C GLY A 215 13.21 15.46 17.81
N GLN A 216 13.60 14.93 18.98
CA GLN A 216 14.49 15.67 19.91
C GLN A 216 14.07 17.15 20.09
N GLY A 217 12.76 17.42 20.10
CA GLY A 217 12.20 18.77 20.20
C GLY A 217 12.09 19.58 18.89
N LYS A 218 12.53 19.03 17.73
CA LYS A 218 12.30 19.62 16.40
C LYS A 218 11.20 18.86 15.65
N LYS A 219 10.28 19.59 15.03
CA LYS A 219 9.19 19.06 14.17
C LYS A 219 9.69 18.53 12.80
N ASP A 220 11.01 18.39 12.61
CA ASP A 220 11.57 17.97 11.32
C ASP A 220 11.51 16.45 11.16
N TRP A 221 11.00 15.99 10.02
CA TRP A 221 10.81 14.57 9.70
C TRP A 221 11.62 14.16 8.50
N SER A 222 12.04 12.89 8.47
CA SER A 222 12.58 12.28 7.26
C SER A 222 12.32 10.79 7.25
N LEU A 223 12.31 10.18 6.05
CA LEU A 223 12.22 8.72 5.91
C LEU A 223 13.28 8.01 6.75
N PHE A 224 14.52 8.49 6.70
CA PHE A 224 15.61 7.93 7.51
C PHE A 224 15.32 8.02 9.00
N ARG A 225 14.78 9.14 9.47
CA ARG A 225 14.47 9.35 10.89
C ARG A 225 13.34 8.42 11.36
N MET A 226 12.29 8.28 10.57
CA MET A 226 11.12 7.46 10.89
C MET A 226 11.42 5.96 10.76
N PHE A 227 12.10 5.54 9.69
CA PHE A 227 12.23 4.13 9.31
C PHE A 227 13.65 3.56 9.41
N SER A 228 14.64 4.37 9.82
CA SER A 228 16.07 3.99 9.83
C SER A 228 16.57 3.49 8.48
N ARG A 229 15.91 3.94 7.40
CA ARG A 229 16.12 3.54 6.00
C ARG A 229 15.74 4.67 5.06
N THR A 230 16.36 4.66 3.89
CA THR A 230 16.04 5.51 2.74
C THR A 230 15.61 4.63 1.58
N LEU A 231 14.95 5.21 0.58
CA LEU A 231 14.54 4.50 -0.62
C LEU A 231 15.70 4.48 -1.62
N THR A 232 16.18 3.31 -2.00
CA THR A 232 17.35 3.15 -2.89
C THR A 232 16.94 2.75 -4.30
N GLU A 233 15.97 1.86 -4.41
CA GLU A 233 15.48 1.31 -5.66
C GLU A 233 13.99 0.98 -5.56
N PRO A 234 13.23 1.09 -6.67
CA PRO A 234 11.84 0.71 -6.72
C PRO A 234 11.72 -0.81 -6.80
N CYS A 235 10.54 -1.36 -6.51
CA CYS A 235 10.31 -2.78 -6.76
C CYS A 235 10.24 -3.01 -8.28
N PRO A 236 11.12 -3.84 -8.89
CA PRO A 236 11.11 -4.08 -10.34
C PRO A 236 9.84 -4.81 -10.83
N LEU A 237 9.02 -5.33 -9.92
CA LEU A 237 7.76 -6.00 -10.20
C LEU A 237 6.54 -5.08 -10.03
N ALA A 238 6.72 -3.86 -9.52
CA ALA A 238 5.64 -2.91 -9.33
C ALA A 238 5.30 -2.19 -10.63
N SER A 239 4.01 -2.11 -10.96
CA SER A 239 3.50 -1.27 -12.04
C SER A 239 3.38 0.20 -11.62
N GLU A 240 3.20 0.45 -10.32
CA GLU A 240 3.13 1.80 -9.73
C GLU A 240 3.83 1.76 -8.36
N SER A 241 4.68 2.73 -8.07
CA SER A 241 5.40 2.84 -6.80
C SER A 241 5.51 4.30 -6.41
N ARG A 242 4.65 4.78 -5.52
CA ARG A 242 4.50 6.22 -5.23
C ARG A 242 4.55 6.55 -3.75
N VAL A 243 5.19 7.66 -3.43
CA VAL A 243 5.12 8.31 -2.11
C VAL A 243 4.32 9.59 -2.23
N TYR A 244 3.29 9.71 -1.39
CA TYR A 244 2.45 10.88 -1.23
C TYR A 244 2.79 11.55 0.09
N VAL A 245 3.07 12.85 0.06
CA VAL A 245 3.25 13.66 1.27
C VAL A 245 2.13 14.68 1.34
N ASP A 246 1.33 14.62 2.39
CA ASP A 246 0.29 15.62 2.64
C ASP A 246 0.96 16.96 2.99
N ILE A 247 0.83 17.92 2.09
CA ILE A 247 1.32 19.30 2.21
C ILE A 247 0.17 20.30 2.34
N THR A 248 -1.00 19.82 2.77
CA THR A 248 -2.18 20.67 2.95
C THR A 248 -1.89 21.74 4.00
N THR A 249 -1.96 23.00 3.59
CA THR A 249 -1.81 24.13 4.51
C THR A 249 -3.14 24.39 5.23
N TYR A 250 -3.18 24.08 6.51
CA TYR A 250 -4.27 24.46 7.41
C TYR A 250 -3.88 25.80 8.06
N ASN A 251 -4.22 26.92 7.41
CA ASN A 251 -3.80 28.25 7.89
C ASN A 251 -4.15 28.50 9.37
N GLN A 252 -3.15 28.86 10.18
CA GLN A 252 -3.17 29.90 11.23
C GLN A 252 -1.79 30.17 11.84
N ASP A 253 -0.86 29.22 11.73
CA ASP A 253 0.53 29.44 12.13
C ASP A 253 1.35 29.88 10.90
N ASN A 254 2.19 30.91 11.04
CA ASN A 254 3.16 31.34 10.01
C ASN A 254 4.26 30.28 9.74
N GLU A 255 4.01 29.00 10.07
CA GLU A 255 4.90 27.88 9.80
C GLU A 255 4.67 27.39 8.37
N THR A 256 5.68 27.54 7.50
CA THR A 256 5.64 26.93 6.16
C THR A 256 6.24 25.53 6.21
N LEU A 257 5.48 24.56 5.70
CA LEU A 257 5.92 23.19 5.50
C LEU A 257 6.67 23.07 4.18
N GLU A 258 7.97 22.79 4.24
CA GLU A 258 8.80 22.55 3.06
C GLU A 258 9.18 21.07 2.96
N VAL A 259 9.06 20.53 1.76
CA VAL A 259 9.44 19.15 1.44
C VAL A 259 10.72 19.13 0.61
N HIS A 260 11.64 18.22 0.96
CA HIS A 260 12.89 18.02 0.25
C HIS A 260 13.10 16.54 -0.09
N PRO A 261 13.53 16.19 -1.32
CA PRO A 261 13.68 17.06 -2.49
C PRO A 261 12.35 17.70 -2.94
N PRO A 262 12.34 18.75 -3.77
CA PRO A 262 11.09 19.31 -4.29
C PRO A 262 10.29 18.22 -5.03
N PRO A 263 8.95 18.26 -4.95
CA PRO A 263 8.11 17.20 -5.50
C PRO A 263 8.08 17.25 -7.03
N THR A 264 7.97 16.09 -7.67
CA THR A 264 7.86 15.99 -9.14
C THR A 264 6.54 16.57 -9.62
N THR A 265 5.46 16.26 -8.90
CA THR A 265 4.11 16.77 -9.18
C THR A 265 3.33 16.98 -7.89
N THR A 266 2.32 17.85 -7.95
CA THR A 266 1.35 18.03 -6.87
C THR A 266 -0.03 17.61 -7.34
N TYR A 267 -0.77 16.91 -6.49
CA TYR A 267 -2.13 16.46 -6.75
C TYR A 267 -3.07 17.03 -5.69
N GLN A 268 -4.26 17.45 -6.10
CA GLN A 268 -5.30 17.95 -5.21
C GLN A 268 -6.53 17.05 -5.30
N ASP A 269 -7.09 16.72 -4.14
CA ASP A 269 -8.30 15.92 -4.04
C ASP A 269 -9.15 16.38 -2.86
N VAL A 270 -10.43 16.02 -2.85
CA VAL A 270 -11.35 16.30 -1.75
C VAL A 270 -11.66 15.00 -1.02
N ILE A 271 -10.99 14.79 0.12
CA ILE A 271 -11.18 13.61 0.96
C ILE A 271 -12.08 14.00 2.13
N LEU A 272 -13.25 13.35 2.23
CA LEU A 272 -14.21 13.56 3.31
C LEU A 272 -14.60 15.06 3.48
N GLY A 273 -14.77 15.75 2.35
CA GLY A 273 -15.14 17.18 2.30
C GLY A 273 -13.99 18.15 2.57
N THR A 274 -12.77 17.66 2.87
CA THR A 274 -11.59 18.51 3.06
C THR A 274 -10.71 18.47 1.81
N ARG A 275 -10.35 19.65 1.28
CA ARG A 275 -9.39 19.75 0.17
C ARG A 275 -7.99 19.42 0.69
N LYS A 276 -7.39 18.38 0.14
CA LYS A 276 -6.05 17.91 0.44
C LYS A 276 -5.12 18.18 -0.75
N THR A 277 -3.88 18.59 -0.46
CA THR A 277 -2.82 18.75 -1.46
C THR A 277 -1.69 17.78 -1.14
N TYR A 278 -1.34 16.93 -2.10
CA TYR A 278 -0.30 15.92 -1.97
C TYR A 278 0.89 16.25 -2.89
N ALA A 279 2.08 16.24 -2.32
CA ALA A 279 3.33 16.14 -3.07
C ALA A 279 3.56 14.67 -3.47
N ILE A 280 3.77 14.41 -4.76
CA ILE A 280 3.95 13.05 -5.30
C ILE A 280 5.40 12.84 -5.70
N TYR A 281 5.96 11.72 -5.23
CA TYR A 281 7.25 11.18 -5.63
C TYR A 281 7.01 9.82 -6.29
N ASP A 282 7.19 9.76 -7.61
CA ASP A 282 7.12 8.50 -8.36
C ASP A 282 8.49 7.82 -8.33
N LEU A 283 8.55 6.64 -7.72
CA LEU A 283 9.80 5.87 -7.59
C LEU A 283 10.14 5.11 -8.87
N LEU A 284 9.24 5.02 -9.84
CA LEU A 284 9.58 4.44 -11.15
C LEU A 284 10.23 5.48 -12.09
N ASP A 285 10.20 6.76 -11.73
CA ASP A 285 10.90 7.81 -12.47
C ASP A 285 12.42 7.74 -12.21
N THR A 286 13.16 7.36 -13.25
CA THR A 286 14.62 7.25 -13.22
C THR A 286 15.34 8.53 -12.82
N ALA A 287 14.78 9.71 -13.08
CA ALA A 287 15.39 10.98 -12.70
C ALA A 287 15.45 11.16 -11.17
N MET A 288 14.45 10.63 -10.45
CA MET A 288 14.34 10.78 -9.00
C MET A 288 15.38 9.94 -8.26
N ILE A 289 15.60 8.70 -8.71
CA ILE A 289 16.54 7.77 -8.06
C ILE A 289 17.97 8.03 -8.49
N ASN A 290 18.23 8.30 -9.78
CA ASN A 290 19.59 8.51 -10.28
C ASN A 290 20.26 9.73 -9.66
N ASN A 291 19.49 10.80 -9.40
CA ASN A 291 20.01 12.04 -8.83
C ASN A 291 20.39 11.91 -7.35
N SER A 292 19.84 10.94 -6.63
CA SER A 292 19.96 10.89 -5.17
C SER A 292 20.55 9.60 -4.61
N ARG A 293 20.53 8.47 -5.36
CA ARG A 293 20.95 7.08 -5.00
C ARG A 293 20.32 6.50 -3.72
N ASN A 294 19.84 7.37 -2.83
CA ASN A 294 19.22 7.17 -1.53
C ASN A 294 18.19 8.30 -1.33
N LEU A 295 16.99 8.14 -1.87
CA LEU A 295 15.91 9.11 -1.70
C LEU A 295 15.47 9.13 -0.22
N ASN A 296 15.76 10.25 0.44
CA ASN A 296 15.36 10.54 1.81
C ASN A 296 14.44 11.75 1.80
N ILE A 297 13.13 11.53 1.67
CA ILE A 297 12.15 12.60 1.72
C ILE A 297 12.15 13.21 3.13
N GLN A 298 12.27 14.53 3.21
CA GLN A 298 12.31 15.30 4.44
C GLN A 298 11.17 16.32 4.44
N LEU A 299 10.61 16.54 5.62
CA LEU A 299 9.64 17.59 5.88
C LEU A 299 10.26 18.52 6.92
N LYS A 300 10.38 19.80 6.60
CA LYS A 300 10.92 20.84 7.48
C LYS A 300 9.90 21.92 7.71
N TRP A 301 9.73 22.32 8.96
CA TRP A 301 8.88 23.45 9.34
C TRP A 301 9.77 24.68 9.52
N LYS A 302 9.55 25.72 8.71
CA LYS A 302 10.18 27.02 8.95
C LYS A 302 9.41 27.73 10.07
N ARG A 303 10.06 27.93 11.22
CA ARG A 303 9.54 28.81 12.26
C ARG A 303 9.82 30.28 11.90
N PRO A 304 8.92 31.23 12.24
CA PRO A 304 9.32 32.62 12.35
C PRO A 304 10.39 32.78 13.47
N PRO A 305 11.25 33.80 13.41
CA PRO A 305 12.25 34.05 14.46
C PRO A 305 11.57 34.17 15.82
N GLU A 306 12.02 33.39 16.82
CA GLU A 306 11.50 33.41 18.19
C GLU A 306 11.72 34.80 18.81
N ASN A 307 10.63 35.50 19.15
CA ASN A 307 10.66 36.50 20.20
C ASN A 307 10.67 35.77 21.56
N GLU A 308 11.51 36.27 22.46
CA GLU A 308 11.89 35.74 23.77
C GLU A 308 10.85 34.83 24.47
N ALA A 309 11.32 33.66 24.91
CA ALA A 309 10.54 32.74 25.72
C ALA A 309 10.14 33.38 27.06
N PRO A 310 8.87 33.25 27.52
CA PRO A 310 8.50 33.69 28.85
C PRO A 310 9.21 32.87 29.94
N PRO A 311 9.50 33.46 31.11
CA PRO A 311 10.28 32.79 32.15
C PRO A 311 9.58 31.55 32.70
N VAL A 312 10.41 30.55 32.98
CA VAL A 312 10.01 29.26 33.56
C VAL A 312 9.44 29.49 34.97
N PRO A 313 8.29 28.90 35.34
CA PRO A 313 7.77 29.03 36.69
C PRO A 313 8.70 28.36 37.70
N PHE A 314 9.08 29.11 38.73
CA PHE A 314 9.80 28.59 39.89
C PHE A 314 8.77 27.91 40.80
N LEU A 315 8.67 26.59 40.72
CA LEU A 315 7.83 25.81 41.62
C LEU A 315 8.54 25.69 42.98
N HIS A 316 8.02 26.41 43.97
CA HIS A 316 8.16 26.08 45.39
C HIS A 316 6.95 25.26 45.84
#